data_AF-A0A7Z9ZZE6-F1
#
_entry.id   AF-A0A7Z9ZZE6-F1
#
_cell.length_a   1.000
_cell.length_b   1.000
_cell.length_c   1.000
_cell.angle_alpha   90.00
_cell.angle_beta   90.00
_cell.angle_gamma   90.00
#
_symmetry.space_group_name_H-M   'P 1'
#
loop_
_entity.id
_entity.type
_entity.pdbx_description
1 polymer ?
#
loop_
_entity_poly.entity_id
_entity_poly.type
_entity_poly.pdbx_seq_one_letter_code
_entity_poly.pdbx_strand_id
1 'polypeptide(L)'
;MKGMVLSIEAPYFACFRRPTTTSIILSFPVPPPSTIFGMLLNALGVESKRSTALYFSGLRLLQRRLKINISPKSPPGRPVVELAKMLKLIERGVERRLGSFPSSPIFKEFLVKPSYEVFLASEDEGLLKRV
;
A
#
# COMPACT_ATOMS: atom_id res chain seq x y z
N MET A 1 -25.59 -11.60 3.87
CA MET A 1 -24.28 -11.05 3.48
C MET A 1 -24.47 -9.59 3.08
N LYS A 2 -23.77 -8.66 3.74
CA LYS A 2 -23.78 -7.23 3.40
C LYS A 2 -22.55 -6.90 2.59
N GLY A 3 -22.65 -5.90 1.71
CA GLY A 3 -21.54 -5.47 0.87
C GLY A 3 -21.51 -3.96 0.68
N MET A 4 -20.32 -3.47 0.36
CA MET A 4 -20.04 -2.06 0.08
C MET A 4 -19.02 -1.98 -1.06
N VAL A 5 -19.15 -0.95 -1.90
CA VAL A 5 -18.19 -0.67 -2.99
C VAL A 5 -17.44 0.60 -2.65
N LEU A 6 -16.12 0.55 -2.80
CA LEU A 6 -15.21 1.69 -2.61
C LEU A 6 -14.53 2.02 -3.93
N SER A 7 -14.45 3.31 -4.26
CA SER A 7 -13.61 3.80 -5.36
C SER A 7 -12.25 4.19 -4.83
N ILE A 8 -11.18 3.62 -5.37
CA ILE A 8 -9.80 4.01 -5.06
C ILE A 8 -9.20 4.66 -6.28
N GLU A 9 -8.74 5.90 -6.13
CA GLU A 9 -8.11 6.67 -7.20
C GLU A 9 -6.79 7.26 -6.68
N ALA A 10 -5.70 6.98 -7.38
CA ALA A 10 -4.42 7.61 -7.10
C ALA A 10 -4.21 8.77 -8.09
N PRO A 11 -4.11 10.03 -7.64
CA PRO A 11 -4.18 11.21 -8.52
C PRO A 11 -2.99 11.33 -9.49
N TYR A 12 -1.83 10.76 -9.15
CA TYR A 12 -0.61 10.86 -9.95
C TYR A 12 0.04 9.49 -10.18
N PHE A 13 0.60 8.93 -9.11
CA PHE A 13 1.34 7.68 -9.17
C PHE A 13 1.00 6.80 -7.97
N ALA A 14 0.91 5.49 -8.19
CA ALA A 14 0.86 4.51 -7.11
C ALA A 14 1.95 3.46 -7.28
N CYS A 15 2.44 2.93 -6.17
CA CYS A 15 3.36 1.79 -6.15
C CYS A 15 2.88 0.79 -5.11
N PHE A 16 2.34 -0.32 -5.58
CA PHE A 16 1.94 -1.46 -4.76
C PHE A 16 3.12 -2.42 -4.65
N ARG A 17 4.06 -2.07 -3.77
CA ARG A 17 5.37 -2.73 -3.68
C ARG A 17 5.25 -4.25 -3.59
N ARG A 18 5.99 -4.96 -4.45
CA ARG A 18 6.23 -6.39 -4.29
C ARG A 18 7.22 -6.66 -3.16
N PRO A 19 7.05 -7.73 -2.35
CA PRO A 19 8.04 -8.13 -1.35
C PRO A 19 9.44 -8.34 -1.95
N THR A 20 10.47 -8.32 -1.09
CA THR A 20 11.87 -8.71 -1.39
C THR A 20 12.64 -7.90 -2.45
N THR A 21 12.17 -6.71 -2.82
CA THR A 21 12.88 -5.81 -3.74
C THR A 21 14.03 -5.05 -3.05
N THR A 22 15.27 -5.23 -3.53
CA THR A 22 16.48 -4.54 -3.02
C THR A 22 16.78 -3.25 -3.81
N SER A 23 17.36 -3.37 -5.00
CA SER A 23 17.79 -2.22 -5.83
C SER A 23 16.73 -1.73 -6.81
N ILE A 24 15.69 -2.54 -7.07
CA ILE A 24 14.57 -2.24 -7.96
C ILE A 24 13.27 -2.50 -7.22
N ILE A 25 12.49 -1.46 -6.93
CA ILE A 25 11.17 -1.56 -6.31
C ILE A 25 10.13 -1.83 -7.40
N LEU A 26 9.68 -3.08 -7.47
CA LEU A 26 8.61 -3.52 -8.38
C LEU A 26 7.23 -3.23 -7.80
N SER A 27 6.24 -3.04 -8.68
CA SER A 27 4.84 -2.83 -8.31
C SER A 27 3.94 -3.96 -8.81
N PHE A 28 2.96 -4.36 -8.00
CA PHE A 28 1.81 -5.09 -8.51
C PHE A 28 0.93 -4.16 -9.36
N PRO A 29 0.23 -4.67 -10.39
CA PRO A 29 -0.70 -3.89 -11.20
C PRO A 29 -2.03 -3.61 -10.47
N VAL A 30 -2.32 -4.34 -9.41
CA VAL A 30 -3.51 -4.24 -8.56
C VAL A 30 -3.04 -4.19 -7.11
N PRO A 31 -3.65 -3.36 -6.24
CA PRO A 31 -3.29 -3.32 -4.82
C PRO A 31 -3.43 -4.69 -4.16
N PRO A 32 -2.40 -5.20 -3.47
CA PRO A 32 -2.52 -6.46 -2.75
C PRO A 32 -3.50 -6.32 -1.57
N PRO A 33 -4.09 -7.42 -1.08
CA PRO A 33 -5.03 -7.37 0.05
C PRO A 33 -4.48 -6.66 1.28
N SER A 34 -3.17 -6.81 1.54
CA SER A 34 -2.47 -6.12 2.64
C SER A 34 -2.55 -4.59 2.53
N THR A 35 -2.49 -4.03 1.32
CA THR A 35 -2.67 -2.60 1.07
C THR A 35 -4.09 -2.16 1.40
N ILE A 36 -5.10 -2.93 0.99
CA ILE A 36 -6.50 -2.61 1.28
C ILE A 36 -6.77 -2.65 2.79
N PHE A 37 -6.33 -3.71 3.48
CA PHE A 37 -6.49 -3.79 4.93
C PHE A 37 -5.75 -2.67 5.66
N GLY A 38 -4.51 -2.34 5.25
CA GLY A 38 -3.76 -1.23 5.83
C GLY A 38 -4.47 0.11 5.63
N MET A 39 -5.06 0.34 4.45
CA MET A 39 -5.85 1.52 4.14
C MET A 39 -7.12 1.61 5.01
N LEU A 40 -7.85 0.51 5.16
CA LEU A 40 -9.04 0.44 6.02
C LEU A 40 -8.69 0.69 7.49
N LEU A 41 -7.63 0.07 8.01
CA LEU A 41 -7.16 0.30 9.38
C LEU A 41 -6.73 1.75 9.61
N ASN A 42 -6.08 2.36 8.63
CA ASN A 42 -5.72 3.77 8.67
C ASN A 42 -6.98 4.66 8.73
N ALA A 43 -7.99 4.39 7.89
CA ALA A 43 -9.26 5.11 7.91
C ALA A 43 -10.03 4.93 9.23
N LEU A 44 -9.87 3.79 9.90
CA LEU A 44 -10.42 3.52 11.23
C LEU A 44 -9.59 4.12 12.39
N GLY A 45 -8.51 4.85 12.09
CA GLY A 45 -7.65 5.47 13.10
C GLY A 45 -6.77 4.47 13.87
N VAL A 46 -6.60 3.25 13.37
CA VAL A 46 -5.79 2.22 14.02
C VAL A 46 -4.31 2.43 13.67
N GLU A 47 -3.59 3.09 14.56
CA GLU A 47 -2.17 3.39 14.37
C GLU A 47 -1.27 2.18 14.62
N SER A 48 -0.40 1.86 13.66
CA SER A 48 0.60 0.79 13.81
C SER A 48 1.71 1.12 14.80
N LYS A 49 2.04 2.41 15.03
CA LYS A 49 3.19 2.81 15.87
C LYS A 49 2.88 2.93 17.36
N ARG A 50 1.63 3.28 17.72
CA ARG A 50 1.21 3.44 19.13
C ARG A 50 0.87 2.11 19.80
N SER A 51 0.24 1.18 19.07
CA SER A 51 -0.08 -0.14 19.63
C SER A 51 -0.06 -1.22 18.55
N THR A 52 1.10 -1.86 18.44
CA THR A 52 1.36 -2.99 17.55
C THR A 52 0.33 -4.11 17.76
N ALA A 53 -0.08 -4.37 19.01
CA ALA A 53 -1.06 -5.39 19.33
C ALA A 53 -2.46 -5.07 18.76
N LEU A 54 -2.95 -3.85 18.93
CA LEU A 54 -4.23 -3.39 18.40
C LEU A 54 -4.27 -3.43 16.87
N TYR A 55 -3.18 -3.01 16.23
CA TYR A 55 -3.04 -3.08 14.78
C TYR A 55 -3.15 -4.52 14.27
N PHE A 56 -2.40 -5.45 14.86
CA PHE A 56 -2.44 -6.85 14.44
C PHE A 56 -3.74 -7.56 14.80
N SER A 57 -4.41 -7.18 15.89
CA SER A 57 -5.75 -7.72 16.20
C SER A 57 -6.79 -7.21 15.21
N GLY A 58 -6.76 -5.92 14.87
CA GLY A 58 -7.63 -5.33 13.86
C GLY A 58 -7.40 -5.96 12.49
N LEU A 59 -6.15 -6.13 12.08
CA LEU A 59 -5.78 -6.79 10.83
C LEU A 59 -6.32 -8.22 10.76
N ARG A 60 -6.13 -9.03 11.82
CA ARG A 60 -6.66 -10.40 11.88
C ARG A 60 -8.18 -10.44 11.82
N LEU A 61 -8.86 -9.50 12.48
CA LEU A 61 -10.31 -9.41 12.45
C LEU A 61 -10.80 -9.12 11.03
N LEU A 62 -10.21 -8.13 10.34
CA LEU A 62 -10.55 -7.81 8.96
C LEU A 62 -10.26 -8.98 8.01
N GLN A 63 -9.09 -9.62 8.13
CA GLN A 63 -8.73 -10.78 7.30
C GLN A 63 -9.68 -11.97 7.45
N ARG A 64 -10.24 -12.18 8.65
CA ARG A 64 -11.16 -13.28 8.93
C ARG A 64 -12.60 -12.99 8.50
N ARG A 65 -13.05 -11.73 8.63
CA ARG A 65 -14.46 -11.36 8.48
C ARG A 65 -14.80 -10.65 7.17
N LEU A 66 -13.81 -10.13 6.46
CA LEU A 66 -14.00 -9.35 5.25
C LEU A 66 -13.50 -10.11 4.01
N LYS A 67 -14.40 -10.36 3.08
CA LYS A 67 -14.07 -10.82 1.72
C LYS A 67 -13.84 -9.60 0.85
N ILE A 68 -12.77 -9.63 0.05
CA ILE A 68 -12.35 -8.52 -0.80
C ILE A 68 -12.25 -9.00 -2.24
N ASN A 69 -12.79 -8.23 -3.16
CA ASN A 69 -12.48 -8.33 -4.58
C ASN A 69 -12.12 -6.95 -5.13
N ILE A 70 -11.30 -6.91 -6.17
CA ILE A 70 -10.75 -5.67 -6.72
C ILE A 70 -10.86 -5.75 -8.24
N SER A 71 -11.49 -4.74 -8.84
CA SER A 71 -11.59 -4.58 -10.28
C SER A 71 -10.90 -3.27 -10.70
N PRO A 72 -9.93 -3.30 -11.62
CA PRO A 72 -9.38 -2.07 -12.18
C PRO A 72 -10.43 -1.42 -13.10
N LYS A 73 -10.68 -0.10 -12.95
CA LYS A 73 -11.67 0.62 -13.78
C LYS A 73 -11.21 0.80 -15.22
N SER A 74 -9.90 0.87 -15.43
CA SER A 74 -9.25 0.87 -16.73
C SER A 74 -8.25 -0.28 -16.78
N PRO A 75 -7.96 -0.87 -17.95
CA PRO A 75 -6.90 -1.87 -18.07
C PRO A 75 -5.62 -1.37 -17.39
N PRO A 76 -5.03 -2.13 -16.47
CA PRO A 76 -3.84 -1.68 -15.76
C PRO A 76 -2.74 -1.46 -16.79
N GLY A 77 -2.33 -0.20 -16.95
CA GLY A 77 -1.25 0.17 -17.85
C GLY A 77 0.05 -0.53 -17.47
N ARG A 78 1.01 -0.59 -18.40
CA ARG A 78 2.35 -1.08 -18.07
C ARG A 78 2.96 -0.18 -16.98
N PRO A 79 3.52 -0.75 -15.90
CA PRO A 79 4.25 0.05 -14.93
C PRO A 79 5.36 0.84 -15.61
N VAL A 80 5.47 2.13 -15.28
CA VAL A 80 6.56 2.99 -15.72
C VAL A 80 7.70 2.87 -14.71
N VAL A 81 8.92 2.66 -15.20
CA VAL A 81 10.11 2.60 -14.34
C VAL A 81 10.73 3.98 -14.28
N GLU A 82 10.84 4.54 -13.07
CA GLU A 82 11.47 5.84 -12.84
C GLU A 82 12.64 5.71 -11.87
N LEU A 83 13.65 6.57 -12.05
CA LEU A 83 14.78 6.66 -11.12
C LEU A 83 14.36 7.50 -9.90
N ALA A 84 14.23 6.84 -8.76
CA ALA A 84 14.03 7.50 -7.47
C ALA A 84 15.38 7.72 -6.78
N LYS A 85 15.81 8.99 -6.68
CA LYS A 85 17.00 9.37 -5.90
C LYS A 85 16.59 9.57 -4.44
N MET A 86 16.86 8.59 -3.57
CA MET A 86 16.66 8.78 -2.14
C MET A 86 17.82 9.59 -1.55
N LEU A 87 17.48 10.77 -1.02
CA LEU A 87 18.40 11.56 -0.21
C LEU A 87 18.55 10.88 1.15
N LYS A 88 19.79 10.56 1.52
CA LYS A 88 20.09 10.10 2.88
C LYS A 88 20.32 11.33 3.75
N LEU A 89 19.77 11.33 4.96
CA LEU A 89 20.18 12.31 5.95
C LEU A 89 21.62 11.96 6.34
N ILE A 90 22.57 12.83 6.02
CA ILE A 90 23.99 12.65 6.37
C ILE A 90 24.30 13.67 7.44
N GLU A 91 24.72 13.22 8.63
CA GLU A 91 25.23 14.12 9.65
C GLU A 91 26.53 14.78 9.16
N ARG A 92 26.59 16.11 9.26
CA ARG A 92 27.80 16.86 8.91
C ARG A 92 28.87 16.59 9.97
N GLY A 93 29.97 15.93 9.59
CA GLY A 93 31.11 15.66 10.48
C GLY A 93 31.48 14.18 10.65
N VAL A 94 30.69 13.24 10.11
CA VAL A 94 31.04 11.82 10.15
C VAL A 94 32.06 11.49 9.05
N GLU A 95 33.19 10.89 9.43
CA GLU A 95 34.21 10.42 8.51
C GLU A 95 33.59 9.47 7.47
N ARG A 96 33.77 9.79 6.18
CA ARG A 96 33.16 9.02 5.09
C ARG A 96 33.83 7.64 5.02
N ARG A 97 33.16 6.62 5.56
CA ARG A 97 33.58 5.22 5.41
C ARG A 97 33.54 4.83 3.92
N LEU A 98 34.48 3.98 3.49
CA LEU A 98 34.38 3.28 2.20
C LEU A 98 33.01 2.58 2.11
N GLY A 99 32.22 2.93 1.09
CA GLY A 99 30.83 2.46 0.92
C GLY A 99 29.72 3.42 1.42
N SER A 100 30.08 4.56 2.02
CA SER A 100 29.12 5.61 2.42
C SER A 100 28.82 6.55 1.24
N PHE A 101 27.80 6.22 0.46
CA PHE A 101 27.33 7.06 -0.64
C PHE A 101 26.25 8.05 -0.17
N PRO A 102 26.34 9.34 -0.59
CA PRO A 102 25.41 10.39 -0.14
C PRO A 102 23.98 10.19 -0.64
N SER A 103 23.82 9.38 -1.69
CA SER A 103 22.54 8.95 -2.23
C SER A 103 22.62 7.48 -2.63
N SER A 104 21.51 6.77 -2.53
CA SER A 104 21.36 5.44 -3.14
C SER A 104 20.33 5.56 -4.26
N PRO A 105 20.72 5.39 -5.55
CA PRO A 105 19.75 5.33 -6.63
C PRO A 105 18.92 4.06 -6.49
N ILE A 106 17.60 4.20 -6.63
CA ILE A 106 16.67 3.07 -6.67
C ILE A 106 15.80 3.25 -7.90
N PHE A 107 15.65 2.20 -8.69
CA PHE A 107 14.63 2.18 -9.74
C PHE A 107 13.31 1.77 -9.13
N LYS A 108 12.25 2.50 -9.42
CA LYS A 108 10.93 2.24 -8.86
C LYS A 108 9.88 2.21 -9.96
N GLU A 109 9.10 1.13 -9.97
CA GLU A 109 7.92 1.02 -10.81
C GLU A 109 6.75 1.82 -10.22
N PHE A 110 6.08 2.55 -11.10
CA PHE A 110 4.87 3.30 -10.78
C PHE A 110 3.77 2.96 -11.76
N LEU A 111 2.56 2.90 -11.23
CA LEU A 111 1.34 2.94 -12.02
C LEU A 111 0.92 4.40 -12.16
N VAL A 112 0.63 4.83 -13.38
CA VAL A 112 0.19 6.20 -13.68
C VAL A 112 -1.32 6.28 -13.55
N LYS A 113 -1.81 7.16 -12.66
CA LYS A 113 -3.23 7.42 -12.39
C LYS A 113 -4.11 6.16 -12.29
N PRO A 114 -3.69 5.12 -11.54
CA PRO A 114 -4.49 3.91 -11.47
C PRO A 114 -5.79 4.15 -10.68
N SER A 115 -6.85 3.48 -11.12
CA SER A 115 -8.17 3.54 -10.49
C SER A 115 -8.79 2.15 -10.36
N TYR A 116 -9.42 1.90 -9.21
CA TYR A 116 -9.96 0.58 -8.85
C TYR A 116 -11.33 0.73 -8.18
N GLU A 117 -12.18 -0.25 -8.42
CA GLU A 117 -13.33 -0.54 -7.58
C GLU A 117 -12.98 -1.69 -6.64
N VAL A 118 -13.22 -1.48 -5.35
CA VAL A 118 -13.01 -2.48 -4.32
C VAL A 118 -14.35 -2.89 -3.77
N PHE A 119 -14.66 -4.17 -3.94
CA PHE A 119 -15.87 -4.80 -3.45
C PHE A 119 -15.55 -5.45 -2.11
N LEU A 120 -16.23 -4.98 -1.07
CA LEU A 120 -16.13 -5.52 0.28
C LEU A 120 -17.41 -6.28 0.60
N ALA A 121 -17.29 -7.48 1.13
CA ALA A 121 -18.42 -8.27 1.59
C ALA A 121 -18.12 -8.90 2.96
N SER A 122 -19.13 -8.93 3.83
CA SER A 122 -19.04 -9.61 5.12
C SER A 122 -20.35 -10.33 5.45
N GLU A 123 -20.21 -11.45 6.15
CA GLU A 123 -21.33 -12.17 6.77
C GLU A 123 -21.70 -11.56 8.13
N ASP A 124 -20.80 -10.78 8.74
CA ASP A 124 -21.05 -10.07 9.98
C ASP A 124 -21.83 -8.78 9.71
N GLU A 125 -23.09 -8.78 10.14
CA GLU A 125 -24.02 -7.67 9.91
C GLU A 125 -23.63 -6.35 10.58
N GLY A 126 -22.78 -6.39 11.61
CA GLY A 126 -22.31 -5.23 12.35
C GLY A 126 -21.08 -4.57 11.74
N LEU A 127 -20.36 -5.29 10.86
CA LEU A 127 -19.07 -4.85 10.32
C LEU A 127 -19.22 -3.91 9.12
N LEU A 128 -20.29 -4.08 8.33
CA LEU A 128 -20.64 -3.22 7.21
C LEU A 128 -22.06 -2.68 7.42
N LYS A 129 -22.18 -1.35 7.58
CA LYS A 129 -23.48 -0.66 7.54
C LYS A 129 -23.76 -0.22 6.10
N ARG A 130 -25.02 -0.33 5.65
CA ARG A 130 -25.45 0.36 4.43
C ARG A 130 -25.36 1.86 4.70
N VAL A 131 -24.61 2.55 3.86
CA VAL A 131 -24.57 4.01 3.79
C VAL A 131 -25.73 4.46 2.91
#